data_AF-A0A538Q144-F1
#
_entry.id   AF-A0A538Q144-F1
#
_cell.length_a   1.000
_cell.length_b   1.000
_cell.length_c   1.000
_cell.angle_alpha   90.00
_cell.angle_beta   90.00
_cell.angle_gamma   90.00
#
_symmetry.space_group_name_H-M   'P 1'
#
loop_
_entity.id
_entity.type
_entity.pdbx_description
1 polymer ?
#
loop_
_entity_poly.entity_id
_entity_poly.type
_entity_poly.pdbx_seq_one_letter_code
_entity_poly.pdbx_strand_id
1 'polypeptide(L)'
;MRCTCVDYSCQACDQSLHLCGSNAADLFAHIGATWELAGMMPAKEVAILCERRLATLATEPALLPCVDGRVIWCGRPAGYLRDRIAELLRIALAAGEGFIAWG
;
A
#
# COMPACT_ATOMS: atom_id res chain seq x y z
N MET A 1 -4.22 21.38 -4.95
CA MET A 1 -3.23 20.38 -4.52
C MET A 1 -3.56 19.11 -5.28
N ARG A 2 -2.68 18.61 -6.16
CA ARG A 2 -2.96 17.34 -6.87
C ARG A 2 -2.78 16.23 -5.85
N CYS A 3 -3.85 15.48 -5.54
CA CYS A 3 -3.67 14.17 -4.93
C CYS A 3 -2.86 13.36 -5.94
N THR A 4 -1.59 13.10 -5.65
CA THR A 4 -0.86 12.06 -6.37
C THR A 4 -1.47 10.74 -5.97
N CYS A 5 -1.79 9.91 -6.95
CA CYS A 5 -2.17 8.53 -6.72
C CYS A 5 -1.03 7.64 -7.22
N VAL A 6 -0.97 6.44 -6.68
CA VAL A 6 0.07 5.44 -6.93
C VAL A 6 -0.65 4.14 -7.22
N ASP A 7 -0.27 3.49 -8.32
CA ASP A 7 -0.84 2.23 -8.75
C ASP A 7 0.14 1.09 -8.51
N TYR A 8 -0.19 0.19 -7.58
CA TYR A 8 0.52 -1.08 -7.42
C TYR A 8 -0.06 -2.07 -8.41
N SER A 9 0.72 -2.53 -9.38
CA SER A 9 0.23 -3.38 -10.46
C SER A 9 1.01 -4.69 -10.58
N CYS A 10 0.26 -5.76 -10.81
CA CYS A 10 0.76 -7.07 -11.18
C CYS A 10 0.81 -7.19 -12.70
N GLN A 11 2.01 -7.24 -13.29
CA GLN A 11 2.17 -7.35 -14.74
C GLN A 11 1.61 -8.65 -15.33
N ALA A 12 1.56 -9.72 -14.53
CA ALA A 12 1.16 -11.06 -15.00
C ALA A 12 -0.35 -11.32 -14.91
N CYS A 13 -1.09 -10.55 -14.11
CA CYS A 13 -2.45 -10.88 -13.71
C CYS A 13 -3.47 -9.74 -13.83
N ASP A 14 -3.06 -8.59 -14.37
CA ASP A 14 -3.92 -7.40 -14.61
C ASP A 14 -4.67 -6.91 -13.37
N GLN A 15 -4.10 -7.15 -12.20
CA GLN A 15 -4.64 -6.65 -10.93
C GLN A 15 -3.85 -5.44 -10.47
N SER A 16 -4.58 -4.44 -9.97
CA SER A 16 -3.98 -3.26 -9.39
C SER A 16 -4.62 -2.84 -8.07
N LEU A 17 -3.83 -2.16 -7.25
CA LEU A 17 -4.26 -1.47 -6.04
C LEU A 17 -3.91 0.01 -6.19
N HIS A 18 -4.94 0.85 -6.20
CA HIS A 18 -4.80 2.30 -6.31
C HIS A 18 -4.85 2.97 -4.95
N LEU A 19 -3.82 3.76 -4.61
CA LEU A 19 -3.75 4.50 -3.34
C LEU A 19 -3.41 5.97 -3.58
N CYS A 20 -3.89 6.86 -2.70
CA CYS A 20 -3.32 8.21 -2.64
C CYS A 20 -1.87 8.14 -2.13
N GLY A 21 -1.02 9.08 -2.55
CA GLY A 21 0.42 9.03 -2.32
C GLY A 21 0.83 8.94 -0.85
N SER A 22 0.08 9.60 0.06
CA SER A 22 0.33 9.46 1.49
C SER A 22 -0.03 8.07 2.03
N ASN A 23 -1.13 7.47 1.58
CA ASN A 23 -1.49 6.10 1.94
C ASN A 23 -0.53 5.07 1.32
N ALA A 24 -0.01 5.33 0.13
CA ALA A 24 1.00 4.50 -0.53
C ALA A 24 2.32 4.50 0.24
N ALA A 25 2.79 5.70 0.64
CA ALA A 25 3.98 5.86 1.47
C ALA A 25 3.81 5.18 2.84
N ASP A 26 2.67 5.37 3.50
CA ASP A 26 2.36 4.70 4.77
C ASP A 26 2.33 3.17 4.62
N LEU A 27 1.72 2.66 3.55
CA LEU A 27 1.69 1.22 3.29
C LEU A 27 3.11 0.65 3.16
N PHE A 28 4.00 1.33 2.43
CA PHE A 28 5.39 0.91 2.24
C PHE A 28 6.17 0.92 3.55
N ALA A 29 6.03 2.00 4.33
CA ALA A 29 6.59 2.08 5.67
C ALA A 29 6.10 0.93 6.56
N HIS A 30 4.82 0.56 6.46
CA HIS A 30 4.25 -0.55 7.24
C HIS A 30 4.82 -1.91 6.86
N ILE A 31 5.00 -2.19 5.57
CA ILE A 31 5.58 -3.47 5.12
C ILE A 31 7.13 -3.48 5.21
N GLY A 32 7.75 -2.39 5.65
CA GLY A 32 9.20 -2.29 5.81
C GLY A 32 9.94 -2.08 4.48
N ALA A 33 9.26 -1.58 3.45
CA ALA A 33 9.84 -1.22 2.17
C ALA A 33 10.18 0.27 2.12
N THR A 34 11.29 0.62 1.45
CA THR A 34 11.63 2.02 1.20
C THR A 34 10.66 2.61 0.18
N TRP A 35 10.05 3.75 0.53
CA TRP A 35 9.18 4.47 -0.39
C TRP A 35 9.98 5.18 -1.49
N GLU A 36 9.70 4.83 -2.74
CA GLU A 36 10.17 5.53 -3.93
C GLU A 36 8.96 5.86 -4.82
N LEU A 37 9.02 6.97 -5.57
CA LEU A 37 7.88 7.46 -6.36
C LEU A 37 7.41 6.43 -7.40
N ALA A 38 8.36 5.66 -7.96
CA ALA A 38 8.10 4.52 -8.81
C ALA A 38 9.17 3.45 -8.54
N GLY A 39 8.82 2.18 -8.69
CA GLY A 39 9.76 1.08 -8.48
C GLY A 39 9.15 -0.27 -8.80
N MET A 40 9.93 -1.33 -8.58
CA MET A 40 9.48 -2.70 -8.75
C MET A 40 10.15 -3.64 -7.75
N MET A 41 9.43 -4.68 -7.35
CA MET A 41 9.92 -5.69 -6.41
C MET A 41 9.41 -7.07 -6.83
N PRO A 42 10.18 -8.16 -6.64
CA PRO A 42 9.68 -9.51 -6.83
C PRO A 42 8.41 -9.76 -6.02
N ALA A 43 7.38 -10.34 -6.63
CA ALA A 43 6.09 -10.52 -5.99
C ALA A 43 6.17 -11.40 -4.72
N LYS A 44 7.06 -12.41 -4.73
CA LYS A 44 7.37 -13.21 -3.54
C LYS A 44 7.90 -12.38 -2.37
N GLU A 45 8.76 -11.40 -2.63
CA GLU A 45 9.28 -10.53 -1.58
C GLU A 45 8.18 -9.66 -1.01
N VAL A 46 7.33 -9.06 -1.86
CA VAL A 46 6.15 -8.29 -1.44
C VAL A 46 5.22 -9.15 -0.58
N ALA A 47 4.95 -10.40 -0.98
CA ALA A 47 4.11 -11.32 -0.23
C ALA A 47 4.68 -11.60 1.17
N ILE A 48 5.98 -11.92 1.27
CA ILE A 48 6.66 -12.15 2.55
C ILE A 48 6.58 -10.93 3.46
N LEU A 49 6.80 -9.73 2.92
CA LEU A 49 6.72 -8.48 3.69
C LEU A 49 5.29 -8.24 4.20
N CYS A 50 4.28 -8.44 3.35
CA CYS A 50 2.88 -8.28 3.72
C CYS A 50 2.44 -9.30 4.79
N GLU A 51 2.79 -10.57 4.65
CA GLU A 51 2.47 -11.63 5.62
C GLU A 51 3.09 -11.34 6.99
N ARG A 52 4.39 -11.03 7.02
CA ARG A 52 5.10 -10.65 8.25
C ARG A 52 4.44 -9.46 8.93
N ARG A 53 4.02 -8.46 8.14
CA ARG A 53 3.35 -7.29 8.69
C ARG A 53 1.97 -7.63 9.22
N LEU A 54 1.14 -8.35 8.48
CA LEU A 54 -0.23 -8.71 8.91
C LEU A 54 -0.25 -9.51 10.22
N ALA A 55 0.75 -10.37 10.45
CA ALA A 55 0.90 -11.16 11.67
C ALA A 55 1.19 -10.31 12.92
N THR A 56 1.80 -9.13 12.74
CA THR A 56 2.27 -8.27 13.85
C THR A 56 1.54 -6.94 13.95
N LEU A 57 0.85 -6.53 12.88
CA LEU A 57 0.12 -5.28 12.83
C LEU A 57 -1.02 -5.34 13.83
N ALA A 58 -1.07 -4.40 14.78
CA ALA A 58 -2.26 -4.16 15.58
C ALA A 58 -3.31 -3.41 14.73
N THR A 59 -4.59 -3.49 15.11
CA THR A 59 -5.60 -2.65 14.44
C THR A 59 -5.33 -1.18 14.74
N GLU A 60 -4.94 -0.43 13.72
CA GLU A 60 -4.76 1.01 13.82
C GLU A 60 -6.09 1.74 14.07
N PRO A 61 -6.10 2.80 14.89
CA PRO A 61 -7.28 3.63 15.08
C PRO A 61 -7.64 4.37 13.78
N ALA A 62 -8.87 4.85 13.69
CA ALA A 62 -9.28 5.70 12.58
C ALA A 62 -8.48 7.02 12.62
N LEU A 63 -7.99 7.47 11.46
CA LEU A 63 -7.50 8.83 11.31
C LEU A 63 -8.67 9.73 10.94
N LEU A 64 -8.93 10.71 11.79
CA LEU A 64 -9.99 11.68 11.53
C LEU A 64 -9.57 12.62 10.40
N PRO A 65 -10.53 13.10 9.60
CA PRO A 65 -10.26 14.17 8.65
C PRO A 65 -9.71 15.40 9.39
N CYS A 66 -8.68 16.04 8.84
CA CYS A 66 -8.14 17.27 9.39
C CYS A 66 -7.68 18.22 8.27
N VAL A 67 -7.60 19.50 8.61
CA VAL A 67 -7.07 20.53 7.72
C VAL A 67 -5.81 21.10 8.34
N ASP A 68 -4.70 21.03 7.61
CA ASP A 68 -3.44 21.67 7.97
C ASP A 68 -3.07 22.72 6.91
N GLY A 69 -3.37 23.98 7.22
CA GLY A 69 -3.22 25.09 6.29
C GLY A 69 -4.09 24.90 5.02
N ARG A 70 -3.43 24.61 3.89
CA ARG A 70 -4.10 24.35 2.58
C ARG A 70 -4.22 22.86 2.25
N VAL A 71 -3.82 21.98 3.16
CA VAL A 71 -3.85 20.52 2.99
C VAL A 71 -5.08 19.96 3.68
N ILE A 72 -5.91 19.24 2.93
CA ILE A 72 -7.05 18.50 3.47
C ILE A 72 -6.64 17.05 3.56
N TRP A 73 -6.59 16.53 4.78
CA TRP A 73 -6.50 15.10 5.04
C TRP A 73 -7.91 14.56 5.19
N CYS A 74 -8.34 13.70 4.26
CA CYS A 74 -9.68 13.12 4.28
C CYS A 74 -9.90 12.10 5.42
N GLY A 75 -8.85 11.76 6.18
CA GLY A 75 -8.90 10.69 7.16
C GLY A 75 -8.94 9.30 6.51
N ARG A 76 -8.94 8.27 7.36
CA ARG A 76 -9.14 6.86 6.96
C ARG A 76 -9.75 6.07 8.12
N PRO A 77 -10.61 5.06 7.85
CA PRO A 77 -11.22 4.25 8.90
C PRO A 77 -10.16 3.41 9.65
N ALA A 78 -10.53 2.94 10.84
CA ALA A 78 -9.72 2.00 11.60
C ALA A 78 -9.45 0.74 10.77
N GLY A 79 -8.23 0.23 10.82
CA GLY A 79 -7.83 -0.96 10.06
C GLY A 79 -7.60 -0.76 8.55
N TYR A 80 -7.76 0.45 8.01
CA TYR A 80 -7.57 0.72 6.57
C TYR A 80 -6.25 0.15 6.02
N LEU A 81 -5.11 0.41 6.68
CA LEU A 81 -3.82 -0.08 6.20
C LEU A 81 -3.72 -1.60 6.24
N ARG A 82 -4.32 -2.27 7.24
CA ARG A 82 -4.41 -3.73 7.28
C ARG A 82 -5.12 -4.25 6.03
N ASP A 83 -6.24 -3.65 5.66
CA ASP A 83 -7.02 -4.07 4.49
C ASP A 83 -6.25 -3.85 3.19
N ARG A 84 -5.54 -2.72 3.06
CA ARG A 84 -4.70 -2.43 1.89
C ARG A 84 -3.50 -3.38 1.79
N ILE A 85 -2.87 -3.74 2.92
CA ILE A 85 -1.78 -4.74 2.94
C ILE A 85 -2.31 -6.12 2.56
N ALA A 86 -3.50 -6.50 3.03
CA ALA A 86 -4.13 -7.76 2.65
C ALA A 86 -4.48 -7.81 1.15
N GLU A 87 -4.94 -6.70 0.58
CA GLU A 87 -5.17 -6.58 -0.86
C GLU A 87 -3.86 -6.67 -1.66
N LEU A 88 -2.80 -5.99 -1.24
CA LEU A 88 -1.48 -6.10 -1.86
C LEU A 88 -0.92 -7.52 -1.79
N LEU A 89 -1.08 -8.21 -0.64
CA LEU A 89 -0.71 -9.62 -0.50
C LEU A 89 -1.43 -10.49 -1.53
N ARG A 90 -2.75 -10.31 -1.69
CA ARG A 90 -3.54 -11.07 -2.68
C ARG A 90 -3.02 -10.85 -4.10
N ILE A 91 -2.68 -9.62 -4.46
CA ILE A 91 -2.08 -9.28 -5.77
C ILE A 91 -0.71 -9.93 -5.93
N ALA A 92 0.13 -9.87 -4.90
CA ALA A 92 1.47 -10.47 -4.90
C ALA A 92 1.41 -12.01 -5.05
N LEU A 93 0.50 -12.67 -4.35
CA LEU A 93 0.28 -14.11 -4.48
C LEU A 93 -0.21 -14.49 -5.88
N ALA A 94 -1.10 -13.69 -6.47
CA ALA A 94 -1.58 -13.90 -7.85
C ALA A 94 -0.48 -13.70 -8.91
N ALA A 95 0.49 -12.82 -8.64
CA ALA A 95 1.62 -12.58 -9.53
C ALA A 95 2.64 -13.73 -9.55
N GLY A 96 2.70 -14.55 -8.50
CA GLY A 96 3.58 -15.73 -8.42
C GLY A 96 5.07 -15.36 -8.51
N GLU A 97 5.77 -15.85 -9.54
CA GLU A 97 7.18 -15.55 -9.83
C GLU A 97 7.39 -14.18 -10.50
N GLY A 98 6.32 -13.41 -10.72
CA GLY A 98 6.37 -12.10 -11.35
C GLY A 98 6.84 -10.98 -10.44
N PHE A 99 6.53 -9.75 -10.85
CA PHE A 99 6.90 -8.53 -10.14
C PHE A 99 5.65 -7.69 -9.83
N ILE A 100 5.74 -6.95 -8.73
CA ILE A 100 4.83 -5.84 -8.43
C ILE A 100 5.57 -4.56 -8.77
N ALA A 101 4.98 -3.77 -9.66
CA ALA A 101 5.45 -2.43 -10.01
C ALA A 101 4.57 -1.38 -9.34
N TRP A 102 5.15 -0.21 -9.02
CA TRP A 102 4.41 0.96 -8.55
C TRP A 102 4.94 2.23 -9.21
N GLY A 103 4.09 3.24 -9.32
CA GLY A 103 4.37 4.51 -9.98
C GLY A 103 3.11 5.27 -10.33
#